data_AF-A0A9E8N7Y2-F1
#
_entry.id   AF-A0A9E8N7Y2-F1
#
_cell.length_a   1.000
_cell.length_b   1.000
_cell.length_c   1.000
_cell.angle_alpha   90.00
_cell.angle_beta   90.00
_cell.angle_gamma   90.00
#
_symmetry.space_group_name_H-M   'P 1'
#
loop_
_entity.id
_entity.type
_entity.pdbx_description
1 polymer ?
#
loop_
_entity_poly.entity_id
_entity_poly.type
_entity_poly.pdbx_seq_one_letter_code
_entity_poly.pdbx_strand_id
1 'polypeptide(L)'
;MENLIKKLLEANSVELYGAASQACIAYFPKASDEEQQLLRKIMIQKADEMMSQAMETRQKAAELIAEYENKDINIEIDGKKYPLSEWVTMKEYCRRFGLKNTMIINNWITREIIPKENILNITQLNNLRLIKAVPYKG
;
A
#
# COMPACT_ATOMS: atom_id res chain seq x y z
N MET A 1 17.84 12.44 -34.82
CA MET A 1 16.54 11.76 -34.65
C MET A 1 16.68 10.42 -33.93
N GLU A 2 17.57 9.51 -34.34
CA GLU A 2 17.75 8.19 -33.71
C GLU A 2 17.93 8.23 -32.18
N ASN A 3 18.71 9.19 -31.67
CA ASN A 3 18.91 9.36 -30.22
C ASN A 3 17.61 9.74 -29.47
N LEU A 4 16.70 10.49 -30.11
CA LEU A 4 15.41 10.84 -29.51
C LEU A 4 14.48 9.63 -29.45
N ILE A 5 14.44 8.85 -30.54
CA ILE A 5 13.67 7.60 -30.60
C ILE A 5 14.20 6.61 -29.56
N LYS A 6 15.51 6.46 -29.45
CA LYS A 6 16.14 5.59 -28.45
C LYS A 6 15.74 5.98 -27.03
N LYS A 7 15.83 7.26 -26.67
CA LYS A 7 15.39 7.76 -25.35
C LYS A 7 13.92 7.51 -25.07
N LEU A 8 13.07 7.60 -26.10
CA LEU A 8 11.63 7.34 -25.95
C LEU A 8 11.33 5.85 -25.75
N LEU A 9 12.04 4.97 -26.47
CA LEU A 9 11.88 3.52 -26.34
C LEU A 9 12.42 2.98 -25.00
N GLU A 10 13.53 3.55 -24.52
CA GLU A 10 14.18 3.17 -23.25
C GLU A 10 13.50 3.79 -22.02
N ALA A 11 12.53 4.70 -22.21
CA ALA A 11 11.79 5.28 -21.10
C ALA A 11 10.98 4.20 -20.36
N ASN A 12 11.33 4.00 -19.09
CA ASN A 12 10.70 3.03 -18.19
C ASN A 12 9.98 3.71 -17.00
N SER A 13 9.89 5.04 -17.02
CA SER A 13 9.14 5.84 -16.05
C SER A 13 8.37 6.94 -16.75
N VAL A 14 7.29 7.40 -16.12
CA VAL A 14 6.45 8.50 -16.61
C VAL A 14 7.27 9.77 -16.80
N GLU A 15 8.22 10.03 -15.90
CA GLU A 15 9.10 11.20 -15.94
C GLU A 15 10.06 11.15 -17.14
N LEU A 16 10.71 10.00 -17.36
CA LEU A 16 11.63 9.82 -18.48
C LEU A 16 10.89 9.84 -19.82
N TYR A 17 9.69 9.26 -19.87
CA TYR A 17 8.83 9.32 -21.06
C TYR A 17 8.38 10.75 -21.35
N GLY A 18 7.96 11.49 -20.32
CA GLY A 18 7.57 12.90 -20.46
C GLY A 18 8.69 13.76 -21.04
N ALA A 19 9.90 13.63 -20.49
CA ALA A 19 11.08 14.34 -20.99
C ALA A 19 11.45 13.95 -22.43
N ALA A 20 11.41 12.65 -22.76
CA ALA A 20 11.70 12.16 -24.11
C ALA A 20 10.63 12.58 -25.13
N SER A 21 9.35 12.51 -24.75
CA SER A 21 8.20 12.94 -25.57
C SER A 21 8.27 14.43 -25.86
N GLN A 22 8.57 15.25 -24.84
CA GLN A 22 8.74 16.70 -25.03
C GLN A 22 9.90 17.04 -25.97
N ALA A 23 11.00 16.30 -25.90
CA ALA A 23 12.12 16.45 -26.83
C ALA A 23 11.73 16.04 -28.27
N CYS A 24 10.92 15.00 -28.44
CA CYS A 24 10.37 14.60 -29.74
C CYS A 24 9.39 15.65 -30.29
N ILE A 25 8.53 16.22 -29.46
CA ILE A 25 7.61 17.31 -29.83
C ILE A 25 8.38 18.55 -30.26
N ALA A 26 9.46 18.91 -29.57
CA ALA A 26 10.30 20.04 -29.93
C ALA A 26 11.07 19.84 -31.26
N TYR A 27 11.38 18.59 -31.61
CA TYR A 27 11.99 18.23 -32.89
C TYR A 27 10.96 18.16 -34.04
N PHE A 28 9.68 17.95 -33.72
CA PHE A 28 8.59 17.74 -34.67
C PHE A 28 8.52 18.78 -35.81
N PRO A 29 8.65 20.11 -35.57
CA PRO A 29 8.57 21.13 -36.63
C PRO A 29 9.75 21.12 -37.60
N LYS A 30 10.85 20.45 -37.25
CA LYS A 30 12.09 20.38 -38.05
C LYS A 30 12.23 19.06 -38.81
N ALA A 31 11.31 18.12 -38.56
CA ALA A 31 11.33 16.77 -39.09
C ALA A 31 10.60 16.70 -40.45
N SER A 32 11.04 15.82 -41.33
CA SER A 32 10.31 15.54 -42.58
C SER A 32 8.97 14.85 -42.29
N ASP A 33 8.06 14.84 -43.27
CA ASP A 33 6.74 14.21 -43.09
C ASP A 33 6.84 12.72 -42.73
N GLU A 34 7.79 11.99 -43.30
CA GLU A 34 8.04 10.58 -42.97
C GLU A 34 8.54 10.42 -41.52
N GLU A 35 9.45 11.29 -41.09
CA GLU A 35 9.97 11.29 -39.72
C GLU A 35 8.88 11.65 -38.71
N GLN A 36 7.99 12.58 -39.05
CA GLN A 36 6.84 12.96 -38.23
C GLN A 36 5.85 11.81 -38.06
N GLN A 37 5.54 11.08 -39.14
CA GLN A 37 4.67 9.91 -39.10
C GLN A 37 5.27 8.80 -38.22
N LEU A 38 6.57 8.53 -38.38
CA LEU A 38 7.29 7.56 -37.56
C LEU A 38 7.29 7.95 -36.08
N LEU A 39 7.60 9.21 -35.78
CA LEU A 39 7.61 9.74 -34.40
C LEU A 39 6.24 9.62 -33.73
N ARG A 40 5.15 9.97 -34.43
CA ARG A 40 3.78 9.80 -33.91
C ARG A 40 3.48 8.35 -33.58
N LYS A 41 3.78 7.43 -34.51
CA LYS A 41 3.52 6.00 -34.33
C LYS A 41 4.25 5.46 -33.09
N ILE A 42 5.53 5.80 -32.93
CA ILE A 42 6.34 5.34 -31.80
C ILE A 42 5.84 5.96 -30.48
N MET A 43 5.48 7.26 -30.48
CA MET A 43 4.95 7.92 -29.28
C MET A 43 3.64 7.30 -28.80
N ILE A 44 2.72 7.01 -29.72
CA ILE A 44 1.44 6.36 -29.40
C ILE A 44 1.68 4.95 -28.89
N GLN A 45 2.48 4.15 -29.60
CA GLN A 45 2.78 2.78 -29.20
C GLN A 45 3.40 2.71 -27.80
N LYS A 46 4.35 3.60 -27.50
CA LYS A 46 4.98 3.64 -26.19
C LYS A 46 4.04 4.15 -25.10
N ALA A 47 3.16 5.10 -25.41
CA ALA A 47 2.12 5.54 -24.48
C ALA A 47 1.17 4.39 -24.10
N ASP A 48 0.71 3.62 -25.10
CA ASP A 48 -0.17 2.46 -24.89
C ASP A 48 0.52 1.38 -24.04
N GLU A 49 1.80 1.08 -24.33
CA GLU A 49 2.60 0.14 -23.54
C GLU A 49 2.70 0.57 -22.07
N MET A 50 3.03 1.83 -21.82
CA MET A 50 3.15 2.36 -20.45
C MET A 50 1.81 2.37 -19.72
N MET A 51 0.72 2.70 -20.41
CA MET A 51 -0.62 2.69 -19.83
C MET A 51 -1.05 1.26 -19.46
N SER A 52 -0.80 0.29 -20.35
CA SER A 52 -1.07 -1.12 -20.09
C SER A 52 -0.30 -1.64 -18.88
N GLN A 53 1.01 -1.34 -18.81
CA GLN A 53 1.85 -1.72 -17.66
C GLN A 53 1.40 -1.06 -16.35
N ALA A 54 1.00 0.22 -16.40
CA ALA A 54 0.47 0.91 -15.24
C ALA A 54 -0.86 0.31 -14.76
N MET A 55 -1.76 -0.05 -15.69
CA MET A 55 -3.01 -0.74 -15.38
C MET A 55 -2.76 -2.10 -14.74
N GLU A 56 -1.86 -2.91 -15.30
CA GLU A 56 -1.51 -4.22 -14.74
C GLU A 56 -0.90 -4.09 -13.34
N THR A 57 0.01 -3.14 -13.15
CA THR A 57 0.63 -2.90 -11.83
C THR A 57 -0.41 -2.47 -10.80
N ARG A 58 -1.33 -1.58 -11.19
CA ARG A 58 -2.43 -1.15 -10.33
C ARG A 58 -3.38 -2.30 -10.00
N GLN A 59 -3.69 -3.15 -10.97
CA GLN A 59 -4.56 -4.31 -10.77
C GLN A 59 -3.93 -5.29 -9.77
N LYS A 60 -2.66 -5.65 -9.97
CA LYS A 60 -1.92 -6.52 -9.03
C LYS A 60 -1.86 -5.92 -7.62
N ALA A 61 -1.63 -4.61 -7.51
CA ALA A 61 -1.64 -3.92 -6.23
C ALA A 61 -3.02 -3.98 -5.54
N ALA A 62 -4.10 -3.78 -6.30
CA ALA A 62 -5.46 -3.87 -5.79
C ALA A 62 -5.80 -5.30 -5.33
N GLU A 63 -5.40 -6.32 -6.09
CA GLU A 63 -5.58 -7.73 -5.73
C GLU A 63 -4.82 -8.08 -4.44
N LEU A 64 -3.57 -7.64 -4.31
CA LEU A 64 -2.79 -7.84 -3.09
C LEU A 64 -3.45 -7.17 -1.89
N ILE A 65 -3.90 -5.92 -2.02
CA ILE A 65 -4.60 -5.20 -0.95
C ILE A 65 -5.87 -5.96 -0.55
N ALA A 66 -6.68 -6.38 -1.53
CA ALA A 66 -7.89 -7.15 -1.27
C ALA A 66 -7.59 -8.50 -0.59
N GLU A 67 -6.52 -9.19 -0.96
CA GLU A 67 -6.10 -10.42 -0.29
C GLU A 67 -5.69 -10.16 1.17
N TYR A 68 -4.96 -9.07 1.43
CA TYR A 68 -4.60 -8.68 2.79
C TYR A 68 -5.79 -8.25 3.64
N GLU A 69 -6.75 -7.53 3.07
CA GLU A 69 -7.97 -7.11 3.76
C GLU A 69 -8.91 -8.29 4.06
N ASN A 70 -8.97 -9.29 3.18
CA ASN A 70 -9.83 -10.47 3.35
C ASN A 70 -9.18 -11.61 4.15
N LYS A 71 -7.90 -11.51 4.51
CA LYS A 71 -7.30 -12.46 5.44
C LYS A 71 -7.82 -12.16 6.84
N ASP A 72 -8.87 -12.89 7.23
CA ASP A 72 -9.32 -13.03 8.61
C ASP A 72 -8.22 -13.72 9.44
N ILE A 73 -7.19 -12.97 9.80
CA ILE A 73 -6.14 -13.45 10.68
C ILE A 73 -6.74 -13.51 12.09
N ASN A 74 -6.91 -14.74 12.58
CA ASN A 74 -7.47 -15.02 13.89
C ASN A 74 -6.45 -15.72 14.75
N ILE A 75 -6.46 -15.43 16.05
CA ILE A 75 -5.87 -16.33 17.05
C ILE A 75 -6.97 -17.27 17.52
N GLU A 76 -6.70 -18.57 17.49
CA GLU A 76 -7.63 -19.59 17.99
C GLU A 76 -7.16 -20.13 19.35
N ILE A 77 -8.01 -20.03 20.36
CA ILE A 77 -7.75 -20.53 21.72
C ILE A 77 -9.01 -21.26 22.19
N ASP A 78 -8.84 -22.51 22.61
CA ASP A 78 -9.92 -23.36 23.12
C ASP A 78 -11.16 -23.39 22.20
N GLY A 79 -10.93 -23.43 20.88
CA GLY A 79 -11.97 -23.42 19.84
C GLY A 79 -12.66 -22.07 19.61
N LYS A 80 -12.23 -21.00 20.30
CA LYS A 80 -12.71 -19.63 20.08
C LYS A 80 -11.74 -18.87 19.18
N LYS A 81 -12.27 -18.20 18.16
CA LYS A 81 -11.51 -17.36 17.25
C LYS A 81 -11.55 -15.90 17.71
N TYR A 82 -10.38 -15.28 17.75
CA TYR A 82 -10.17 -13.89 18.09
C TYR A 82 -9.55 -13.16 16.89
N PRO A 83 -10.35 -12.41 16.11
CA PRO A 83 -9.86 -11.68 14.94
C PRO A 83 -8.85 -10.61 15.34
N LEU A 84 -7.68 -10.56 14.68
CA LEU A 84 -6.64 -9.56 14.93
C LEU A 84 -7.01 -8.15 14.41
N SER A 85 -8.10 -8.05 13.65
CA SER A 85 -8.77 -6.78 13.37
C SER A 85 -9.34 -6.17 14.65
N GLU A 86 -9.89 -6.99 15.55
CA GLU A 86 -10.52 -6.59 16.80
C GLU A 86 -9.62 -6.75 18.03
N TRP A 87 -8.81 -7.80 18.10
CA TRP A 87 -7.99 -8.15 19.26
C TRP A 87 -6.53 -7.89 18.96
N VAL A 88 -5.97 -6.86 19.58
CA VAL A 88 -4.63 -6.36 19.25
C VAL A 88 -3.71 -6.42 20.45
N THR A 89 -2.40 -6.55 20.21
CA THR A 89 -1.41 -6.38 21.28
C THR A 89 -1.47 -4.96 21.83
N MET A 90 -1.02 -4.75 23.08
CA MET A 90 -0.92 -3.41 23.65
C MET A 90 -0.11 -2.44 22.79
N LYS A 91 0.98 -2.92 22.17
CA LYS A 91 1.84 -2.10 21.30
C LYS A 91 1.08 -1.64 20.06
N GLU A 92 0.33 -2.55 19.43
CA GLU A 92 -0.50 -2.23 18.28
C GLU A 92 -1.66 -1.30 18.66
N TYR A 93 -2.28 -1.50 19.84
CA TYR A 93 -3.28 -0.58 20.37
C TYR A 93 -2.70 0.84 20.51
N CYS A 94 -1.51 0.99 21.09
CA CYS A 94 -0.85 2.30 21.19
C CYS A 94 -0.64 2.95 19.81
N ARG A 95 -0.24 2.16 18.81
CA ARG A 95 -0.06 2.64 17.44
C ARG A 95 -1.37 3.10 16.82
N ARG A 96 -2.46 2.33 16.96
CA ARG A 96 -3.78 2.64 16.37
C ARG A 96 -4.43 3.86 17.02
N PHE A 97 -4.27 4.04 18.33
CA PHE A 97 -4.93 5.10 19.11
C PHE A 97 -4.00 6.25 19.53
N GLY A 98 -2.77 6.30 19.01
CA GLY A 98 -1.83 7.40 19.26
C GLY A 98 -1.34 7.51 20.71
N LEU A 99 -1.25 6.39 21.45
CA LEU A 99 -0.76 6.39 22.82
C LEU A 99 0.77 6.35 22.86
N LYS A 100 1.36 7.06 23.82
CA LYS A 100 2.82 7.19 23.95
C LYS A 100 3.53 5.87 24.27
N ASN A 101 2.93 5.02 25.09
CA ASN A 101 3.50 3.74 25.51
C ASN A 101 2.41 2.80 26.08
N THR A 102 2.79 1.54 26.29
CA THR A 102 1.91 0.49 26.83
C THR A 102 1.64 0.63 28.33
N MET A 103 2.41 1.46 29.06
CA MET A 103 2.18 1.73 30.49
C MET A 103 0.83 2.43 30.70
N ILE A 104 0.39 3.27 29.77
CA ILE A 104 -0.95 3.89 29.78
C ILE A 104 -2.04 2.81 29.83
N ILE A 105 -1.91 1.79 29.00
CA ILE A 105 -2.86 0.68 28.92
C ILE A 105 -2.85 -0.12 30.23
N ASN A 106 -1.67 -0.43 30.79
CA ASN A 106 -1.58 -1.11 32.08
C ASN A 106 -2.27 -0.30 33.20
N ASN A 107 -2.06 1.02 33.24
CA ASN A 107 -2.75 1.89 34.20
C ASN A 107 -4.27 1.88 34.00
N TRP A 108 -4.75 1.87 32.76
CA TRP A 108 -6.18 1.78 32.46
C TRP A 108 -6.78 0.43 32.88
N ILE A 109 -6.04 -0.66 32.72
CA ILE A 109 -6.44 -1.98 33.22
C ILE A 109 -6.54 -1.98 34.74
N THR A 110 -5.52 -1.45 35.44
CA THR A 110 -5.52 -1.37 36.91
C THR A 110 -6.65 -0.49 37.46
N ARG A 111 -7.02 0.56 36.74
CA ARG A 111 -8.13 1.46 37.10
C ARG A 111 -9.50 0.99 36.60
N GLU A 112 -9.57 -0.20 36.00
CA GLU A 112 -10.81 -0.77 35.43
C GLU A 112 -11.47 0.12 34.36
N ILE A 113 -10.71 0.99 33.70
CA ILE A 113 -11.16 1.78 32.54
C ILE A 113 -11.35 0.87 31.32
N ILE A 114 -10.51 -0.16 31.18
CA ILE A 114 -10.69 -1.23 30.20
C ILE A 114 -11.49 -2.34 30.89
N PRO A 115 -12.71 -2.66 30.41
CA PRO A 115 -13.51 -3.74 30.96
C PRO A 115 -12.78 -5.09 30.82
N LYS A 116 -13.02 -6.02 31.76
CA LYS A 116 -12.33 -7.32 31.79
C LYS A 116 -12.62 -8.16 30.54
N GLU A 117 -13.82 -8.05 29.99
CA GLU A 117 -14.26 -8.68 28.75
C GLU A 117 -13.50 -8.20 27.51
N ASN A 118 -12.81 -7.06 27.60
CA ASN A 118 -11.99 -6.52 26.52
C ASN A 118 -10.48 -6.82 26.71
N ILE A 119 -10.16 -7.70 27.64
CA ILE A 119 -8.79 -8.15 27.94
C ILE A 119 -8.73 -9.66 27.74
N LEU A 120 -7.85 -10.10 26.85
CA LEU A 120 -7.60 -11.51 26.62
C LEU A 120 -6.16 -11.82 26.99
N ASN A 121 -5.98 -12.69 27.99
CA ASN A 121 -4.68 -13.23 28.36
C ASN A 121 -4.52 -14.63 27.77
N ILE A 122 -3.48 -14.81 26.97
CA ILE A 122 -3.19 -16.06 26.27
C ILE A 122 -1.97 -16.69 26.94
N THR A 123 -2.22 -17.54 27.92
CA THR A 123 -1.15 -18.17 28.72
C THR A 123 -0.27 -19.08 27.88
N GLN A 124 -0.85 -19.73 26.86
CA GLN A 124 -0.16 -20.62 25.93
C GLN A 124 0.86 -19.89 25.03
N LEU A 125 0.72 -18.57 24.86
CA LEU A 125 1.58 -17.74 24.03
C LEU A 125 2.45 -16.79 24.87
N ASN A 126 3.22 -17.33 25.81
CA ASN A 126 4.10 -16.56 26.69
C ASN A 126 3.36 -15.40 27.42
N ASN A 127 2.16 -15.69 27.94
CA ASN A 127 1.29 -14.70 28.58
C ASN A 127 1.00 -13.47 27.71
N LEU A 128 0.87 -13.67 26.39
CA LEU A 128 0.49 -12.61 25.46
C LEU A 128 -0.85 -12.00 25.90
N ARG A 129 -0.88 -10.68 26.07
CA ARG A 129 -2.10 -9.94 26.38
C ARG A 129 -2.59 -9.19 25.16
N LEU A 130 -3.81 -9.48 24.76
CA LEU A 130 -4.55 -8.76 23.74
C LEU A 130 -5.62 -7.88 24.38
N ILE A 131 -5.88 -6.75 23.73
CA ILE A 131 -6.87 -5.76 24.11
C ILE A 131 -7.80 -5.56 22.94
N LYS A 132 -9.10 -5.46 23.20
CA LYS A 132 -10.08 -5.15 22.16
C LYS A 132 -9.85 -3.72 21.63
N ALA A 133 -9.76 -3.58 20.31
CA ALA A 133 -9.43 -2.36 19.58
C ALA A 133 -10.61 -1.38 19.50
N VAL A 134 -11.13 -0.97 20.65
CA VAL A 134 -12.12 0.11 20.79
C VAL A 134 -11.50 1.27 21.56
N PRO A 135 -11.91 2.53 21.30
CA PRO A 135 -11.37 3.67 22.03
C PRO A 135 -11.83 3.65 23.49
N TYR A 136 -10.87 3.65 24.42
CA TYR A 136 -11.14 3.90 25.84
C TYR A 136 -10.82 5.35 26.19
N LYS A 137 -11.58 5.94 27.10
CA LYS A 137 -11.31 7.26 27.66
C LYS A 137 -10.95 7.09 29.13
N GLY A 138 -9.72 7.47 29.49
CA GLY A 138 -9.21 7.42 30.86
C GLY A 138 -8.85 8.78 31.40
#